data_AF-A0A535MUH1-F1
#
_entry.id   AF-A0A535MUH1-F1
#
_cell.length_a   1.000
_cell.length_b   1.000
_cell.length_c   1.000
_cell.angle_alpha   90.00
_cell.angle_beta   90.00
_cell.angle_gamma   90.00
#
_symmetry.space_group_name_H-M   'P 1'
#
loop_
_entity.id
_entity.type
_entity.pdbx_description
1 polymer ?
#
loop_
_entity_poly.entity_id
_entity_poly.type
_entity_poly.pdbx_seq_one_letter_code
_entity_poly.pdbx_strand_id
1 'polypeptide(L)'
;MKSVRLDERTAARLREAARLAGVSESHIIRDAVAERSDRILGERLDRQLAEFTGVIDGGGGRAEDAHRKFLQLLKRRRKPGPGGRVRSRS
;
A
#
# COMPACT_ATOMS: atom_id res chain seq x y z
N MET A 1 -25.32 -13.66 -6.38
CA MET A 1 -25.03 -14.05 -4.99
C MET A 1 -24.11 -15.26 -5.02
N LYS A 2 -22.96 -15.21 -4.34
CA LYS A 2 -22.00 -16.32 -4.29
C LYS A 2 -22.30 -17.14 -3.03
N SER A 3 -22.52 -18.45 -3.17
CA SER A 3 -22.79 -19.34 -2.03
C SER A 3 -21.49 -20.02 -1.61
N VAL A 4 -21.24 -20.08 -0.30
CA VAL A 4 -20.05 -20.71 0.28
C VAL A 4 -20.53 -21.77 1.26
N ARG A 5 -20.00 -22.99 1.13
CA ARG A 5 -20.27 -24.06 2.08
C ARG A 5 -19.34 -23.92 3.28
N LEU A 6 -19.93 -23.84 4.46
CA LEU A 6 -19.22 -23.85 5.73
C LEU A 6 -19.33 -25.25 6.33
N ASP A 7 -18.27 -25.71 6.99
CA ASP A 7 -18.37 -26.88 7.86
C ASP A 7 -19.30 -26.58 9.05
N GLU A 8 -19.84 -27.64 9.66
CA GLU A 8 -20.85 -27.51 10.73
C GLU A 8 -20.35 -26.69 11.91
N ARG A 9 -19.06 -26.81 12.26
CA ARG A 9 -18.47 -26.08 13.39
C ARG A 9 -18.39 -24.60 13.07
N THR A 10 -17.95 -24.22 11.88
CA THR A 10 -17.88 -22.82 11.45
C THR A 10 -19.28 -22.21 11.34
N ALA A 11 -20.26 -22.97 10.81
CA ALA A 11 -21.66 -22.53 10.74
C ALA A 11 -22.26 -22.29 12.14
N ALA A 12 -21.98 -23.17 13.10
CA ALA A 12 -22.44 -22.99 14.48
C ALA A 12 -21.84 -21.73 15.14
N ARG A 13 -20.54 -21.49 14.94
CA ARG A 13 -19.88 -20.28 15.46
C ARG A 13 -20.40 -19.01 14.81
N LEU A 14 -20.67 -19.03 13.51
CA LEU A 14 -21.24 -17.89 12.79
C LEU A 14 -22.64 -17.54 13.31
N ARG A 15 -23.50 -18.54 13.48
CA ARG A 15 -24.84 -18.36 14.08
C ARG A 15 -24.77 -17.73 15.46
N GLU A 16 -23.88 -18.24 16.32
CA GLU A 16 -23.73 -17.71 17.67
C GLU A 16 -23.17 -16.29 17.68
N ALA A 17 -22.18 -15.99 16.83
CA ALA A 17 -21.65 -14.64 16.69
C ALA A 17 -22.71 -13.64 16.20
N ALA A 18 -23.52 -14.04 15.20
CA ALA A 18 -24.64 -13.25 14.70
C ALA A 18 -25.67 -12.95 15.80
N ARG A 19 -26.01 -13.97 16.58
CA ARG A 19 -26.93 -13.85 17.72
C ARG A 19 -26.40 -12.88 18.78
N LEU A 20 -25.14 -13.00 19.18
CA LEU A 20 -24.53 -12.14 20.19
C LEU A 20 -24.35 -10.69 19.73
N ALA A 21 -24.04 -10.49 18.45
CA ALA A 21 -23.84 -9.17 17.85
C ALA A 21 -25.15 -8.49 17.42
N GLY A 22 -26.28 -9.20 17.40
CA GLY A 22 -27.57 -8.65 16.98
C GLY A 22 -27.64 -8.32 15.48
N VAL A 23 -26.84 -9.00 14.65
CA VAL A 23 -26.77 -8.78 13.20
C VAL A 23 -27.02 -10.08 12.42
N SER A 24 -27.27 -9.99 11.12
CA SER A 24 -27.42 -11.20 10.30
C SER A 24 -26.09 -11.90 10.03
N GLU A 25 -26.11 -13.22 9.84
CA GLU A 25 -24.94 -14.00 9.45
C GLU A 25 -24.28 -13.46 8.17
N SER A 26 -25.11 -13.02 7.21
CA SER A 26 -24.61 -12.40 5.97
C SER A 26 -23.91 -11.06 6.20
N HIS A 27 -24.21 -10.33 7.27
CA HIS A 27 -23.46 -9.13 7.66
C HIS A 27 -22.06 -9.52 8.09
N ILE A 28 -21.94 -10.46 9.03
CA ILE A 28 -20.65 -10.95 9.52
C ILE A 28 -19.80 -11.51 8.39
N ILE A 29 -20.39 -12.29 7.47
CA ILE A 29 -19.66 -12.82 6.30
C ILE A 29 -19.12 -11.68 5.44
N ARG A 30 -19.94 -10.65 5.15
CA ARG A 30 -19.50 -9.51 4.32
C ARG A 30 -18.34 -8.78 4.96
N ASP A 31 -18.44 -8.48 6.25
CA ASP A 31 -17.41 -7.75 6.99
C ASP A 31 -16.11 -8.56 7.08
N ALA A 32 -16.21 -9.85 7.43
CA ALA A 32 -15.04 -10.71 7.52
C ALA A 32 -14.33 -10.88 6.16
N VAL A 33 -15.09 -11.00 5.07
CA VAL A 33 -14.53 -11.08 3.71
C VAL A 33 -13.87 -9.77 3.32
N ALA A 34 -14.50 -8.63 3.60
CA ALA A 34 -13.92 -7.31 3.32
C ALA A 34 -12.63 -7.11 4.11
N GLU A 35 -12.67 -7.28 5.44
CA GLU A 35 -11.51 -7.11 6.32
C GLU A 35 -10.35 -8.02 5.90
N ARG A 36 -10.63 -9.30 5.63
CA ARG A 36 -9.60 -10.25 5.23
C ARG A 36 -9.02 -9.91 3.85
N SER A 37 -9.87 -9.48 2.92
CA SER A 37 -9.45 -9.10 1.57
C SER A 37 -8.60 -7.84 1.60
N ASP A 38 -9.01 -6.83 2.37
CA ASP A 38 -8.26 -5.59 2.54
C ASP A 38 -6.90 -5.84 3.20
N ARG A 39 -6.84 -6.73 4.20
CA ARG A 39 -5.55 -7.15 4.78
C ARG A 39 -4.65 -7.82 3.74
N ILE A 40 -5.16 -8.83 3.02
CA ILE A 40 -4.38 -9.54 2.00
C ILE A 40 -3.90 -8.59 0.90
N LEU A 41 -4.76 -7.69 0.45
CA LEU A 41 -4.46 -6.76 -0.63
C LEU A 41 -3.59 -5.59 -0.17
N GLY A 42 -3.72 -5.15 1.09
CA GLY A 42 -2.94 -4.07 1.70
C GLY A 42 -1.55 -4.51 2.14
N GLU A 43 -1.33 -5.80 2.42
CA GLU A 43 -0.01 -6.38 2.70
C GLU A 43 0.83 -6.59 1.43
N ARG A 44 0.26 -6.42 0.24
CA ARG A 44 1.05 -6.52 -0.98
C ARG A 44 1.95 -5.29 -1.14
N LEU A 45 3.25 -5.53 -1.08
CA LEU A 45 4.30 -4.52 -1.23
C LEU A 45 4.16 -3.72 -2.54
N ASP A 46 3.64 -4.33 -3.59
CA ASP A 46 3.41 -3.69 -4.88
C ASP A 46 2.33 -2.60 -4.83
N ARG A 47 1.27 -2.76 -4.03
CA ARG A 47 0.26 -1.70 -3.80
C ARG A 47 0.76 -0.61 -2.87
N GLN A 48 1.51 -0.98 -1.83
CA GLN A 48 2.13 0.00 -0.93
C GLN A 48 3.15 0.87 -1.67
N LEU A 49 3.89 0.27 -2.61
CA LEU A 49 4.83 0.98 -3.46
C LEU A 49 4.18 1.70 -4.64
N ALA A 50 3.02 1.26 -5.15
CA ALA A 50 2.32 1.94 -6.25
C ALA A 50 1.97 3.41 -5.96
N GLU A 51 1.74 3.78 -4.70
CA GLU A 51 1.55 5.17 -4.30
C GLU A 51 2.86 6.00 -4.38
N PHE A 52 4.01 5.34 -4.19
CA PHE A 52 5.34 5.95 -4.32
C PHE A 52 5.93 5.85 -5.74
N THR A 53 5.55 4.82 -6.48
CA THR A 53 5.94 4.55 -7.86
C THR A 53 4.70 4.76 -8.72
N GLY A 54 4.45 5.99 -9.18
CA GLY A 54 3.39 6.32 -10.15
C GLY A 54 3.60 5.66 -11.52
N VAL A 55 3.62 4.32 -11.53
CA VAL A 55 3.96 3.37 -12.59
C VAL A 55 3.16 2.14 -12.15
N ILE A 56 2.02 1.78 -12.74
CA ILE A 56 1.83 1.29 -14.09
C ILE A 56 0.33 1.47 -14.38
N ASP A 57 0.00 1.79 -15.63
CA ASP A 57 -1.33 2.06 -16.20
C ASP A 57 -1.83 3.51 -16.13
N GLY A 58 -1.20 4.38 -16.93
CA GLY A 58 -1.85 5.62 -17.37
C GLY A 58 -0.92 6.70 -17.91
N GLY A 59 -0.44 6.56 -19.15
CA GLY A 59 0.09 7.67 -19.97
C GLY A 59 1.45 8.24 -19.55
N GLY A 60 2.51 7.84 -20.26
CA GLY A 60 3.93 8.13 -20.02
C GLY A 60 4.40 9.59 -20.16
N GLY A 61 3.66 10.58 -19.66
CA GLY A 61 4.09 11.99 -19.67
C GLY A 61 4.66 12.49 -18.34
N ARG A 62 4.08 12.10 -17.21
CA ARG A 62 4.42 12.69 -15.89
C ARG A 62 5.56 11.98 -15.16
N ALA A 63 5.72 10.68 -15.38
CA ALA A 63 6.78 9.89 -14.74
C ALA A 63 8.19 10.32 -15.21
N GLU A 64 8.35 10.62 -16.50
CA GLU A 64 9.63 11.10 -17.04
C GLU A 64 10.01 12.49 -16.52
N ASP A 65 9.02 13.38 -16.36
CA ASP A 65 9.26 14.75 -15.91
C ASP A 65 9.64 14.79 -14.41
N ALA A 66 9.02 13.93 -13.59
CA ALA A 66 9.39 13.72 -12.19
C ALA A 66 10.81 13.11 -12.07
N HIS A 67 11.13 12.11 -12.88
CA HIS A 67 12.47 11.50 -12.93
C HIS A 67 13.55 12.52 -13.32
N ARG A 68 13.28 13.36 -14.33
CA ARG A 68 14.21 14.40 -14.80
C ARG A 68 14.48 15.45 -13.73
N LYS A 69 13.45 15.91 -13.01
CA LYS A 69 13.58 16.87 -11.90
C LYS A 69 14.32 16.26 -10.70
N PHE A 70 14.07 15.01 -10.38
CA PHE A 70 14.79 14.28 -9.34
C PHE A 70 16.29 14.14 -9.66
N LEU A 71 16.63 13.77 -10.91
CA LEU A 71 18.02 13.75 -11.36
C LEU A 71 18.67 15.13 -11.38
N GLN A 72 17.94 16.21 -11.69
CA GLN A 72 18.46 17.58 -11.57
C GLN A 72 18.78 17.96 -10.12
N LEU A 73 17.95 17.57 -9.15
CA LEU A 73 18.19 17.83 -7.73
C LEU A 73 19.42 17.04 -7.22
N LEU A 74 19.55 15.78 -7.63
CA LEU A 74 20.74 14.97 -7.33
C LEU A 74 22.01 15.56 -7.95
N LYS A 75 21.95 16.06 -9.19
CA LYS A 75 23.09 16.75 -9.84
C LYS A 75 23.43 18.08 -9.18
N ARG A 76 22.44 18.84 -8.66
CA ARG A 76 22.69 20.07 -7.87
C ARG A 76 23.40 19.79 -6.55
N ARG A 77 23.11 18.67 -5.87
CA ARG A 77 23.85 18.25 -4.66
C ARG A 77 25.27 17.76 -4.94
N ARG A 78 25.58 17.39 -6.19
CA ARG A 78 26.88 16.83 -6.59
C ARG A 78 27.82 17.83 -7.27
N LYS A 79 27.52 19.13 -7.25
CA LYS A 79 28.54 20.15 -7.55
C LYS A 79 29.42 20.34 -6.31
N PRO A 80 30.73 20.02 -6.36
CA PRO A 80 31.65 20.51 -5.34
C PRO A 80 31.62 22.03 -5.41
N GLY A 81 31.28 22.70 -4.31
CA GLY A 81 31.36 24.16 -4.24
C GLY A 81 32.79 24.63 -4.53
N PRO A 82 32.99 25.76 -5.21
CA PRO A 82 34.32 26.26 -5.46
C PRO A 82 34.89 26.84 -4.16
N GLY A 83 36.01 26.30 -3.70
CA GLY A 83 36.90 26.99 -2.76
C GLY A 83 36.70 26.69 -1.28
N GLY A 84 37.56 25.82 -0.74
CA GLY A 84 37.92 25.78 0.67
C GLY A 84 39.44 25.77 0.78
N ARG A 85 40.05 26.96 0.88
CA ARG A 85 41.48 27.13 1.21
C ARG A 85 41.79 26.37 2.51
N VAL A 86 42.65 25.36 2.41
CA VAL A 86 43.28 24.75 3.59
C VAL A 86 44.27 25.78 4.14
N ARG A 87 43.93 26.37 5.29
CA ARG A 87 44.90 27.06 6.14
C ARG A 87 45.71 25.99 6.87
N SER A 88 46.93 25.73 6.43
CA SER A 88 47.95 25.11 7.27
C SER A 88 48.62 26.22 8.09
N ARG A 89 48.43 26.13 9.41
CA ARG A 89 49.22 26.82 10.41
C ARG A 89 50.41 25.92 10.80
N SER A 90 51.49 26.60 11.16
CA SER A 90 52.71 26.14 11.82
C SER A 90 53.79 25.56 10.91
#